data_AF-A0A519C411-F1
#
_entry.id   AF-A0A519C411-F1
#
_cell.length_a   1.000
_cell.length_b   1.000
_cell.length_c   1.000
_cell.angle_alpha   90.00
_cell.angle_beta   90.00
_cell.angle_gamma   90.00
#
_symmetry.space_group_name_H-M   'P 1'
#
loop_
_entity.id
_entity.type
_entity.pdbx_description
1 polymer ?
#
loop_
_entity_poly.entity_id
_entity_poly.type
_entity_poly.pdbx_seq_one_letter_code
_entity_poly.pdbx_strand_id
1 'polypeptide(L)'
;MKVKMEPINGLLRLILEPEENDILEPNEKVSLGSKIVGVHLPWQLDPDTIHPDHLALCIMMITHPFVGKSLTFPKPVSQRFGDRHNSSASRYSIGPVDEELEPWSPSENARPGLAFSGGVDSTASLALMPPTTAPIFMDRPLRSKSLYDKDAVHRSCLEVERLGYDMHVIQCDLEYVRSPVGFPVDVANSVPAVLMAEYLNLDCIGFGTIMESTYGTGHRRYRDYPNGHHYSLWGGLFKAAGIPFILPVAGISEVGTSMIVNKAPIGSVAQSCMRGTWKKPCLNCWKCFRKQLLDNAIIDNQLDSNYLDDIFNNKEACLFLARIPIKHENILTWSAYRLESEHVLFSLLKNRVCGDGDTLDWLGKWYSPSIELMPEKYRSAVKDKILCYIPAMDSEDENKLTSWDMNAIIESDTVAQQSETLANEMRAALKPR
;
A
#
# COMPACT_ATOMS: atom_id res chain seq x y z
N MET A 1 3.65 3.99 27.15
CA MET A 1 4.69 3.13 26.58
C MET A 1 6.03 3.84 26.57
N LYS A 2 7.08 3.19 27.07
CA LYS A 2 8.46 3.65 26.94
C LYS A 2 9.19 2.83 25.89
N VAL A 3 10.05 3.45 25.11
CA VAL A 3 10.89 2.75 24.12
C VAL A 3 12.35 3.02 24.41
N LYS A 4 13.13 1.94 24.50
CA LYS A 4 14.60 1.99 24.59
C LYS A 4 15.21 1.66 23.24
N MET A 5 16.36 2.25 22.97
CA MET A 5 17.18 1.97 21.80
C MET A 5 18.46 1.27 22.23
N GLU A 6 18.79 0.17 21.56
CA GLU A 6 20.08 -0.50 21.64
C GLU A 6 20.73 -0.40 20.25
N PRO A 7 21.60 0.60 20.02
CA PRO A 7 22.35 0.72 18.78
C PRO A 7 23.44 -0.36 18.76
N ILE A 8 23.44 -1.17 17.71
CA ILE A 8 24.49 -2.15 17.42
C ILE A 8 24.93 -1.86 15.98
N ASN A 9 26.23 -1.92 15.69
CA ASN A 9 26.68 -1.68 14.33
C ASN A 9 25.97 -2.63 13.33
N GLY A 10 25.32 -2.05 12.30
CA GLY A 10 24.48 -2.79 11.33
C GLY A 10 23.10 -3.24 11.84
N LEU A 11 22.68 -2.86 13.05
CA LEU A 11 21.39 -3.23 13.64
C LEU A 11 20.86 -2.16 14.61
N LEU A 12 19.74 -1.53 14.26
CA LEU A 12 18.94 -0.78 15.21
C LEU A 12 17.99 -1.73 15.94
N ARG A 13 18.12 -1.85 17.25
CA ARG A 13 17.16 -2.58 18.09
C ARG A 13 16.33 -1.62 18.95
N LEU A 14 15.02 -1.77 18.88
CA LEU A 14 14.05 -1.05 19.72
C LEU A 14 13.41 -2.03 20.71
N ILE A 15 13.38 -1.65 21.99
CA ILE A 15 12.74 -2.41 23.05
C ILE A 15 11.53 -1.64 23.53
N LEU A 16 10.35 -2.22 23.36
CA LEU A 16 9.07 -1.68 23.78
C LEU A 16 8.82 -2.10 25.23
N GLU A 17 8.65 -1.12 26.11
CA GLU A 17 8.33 -1.31 27.53
C GLU A 17 6.91 -0.79 27.78
N PRO A 18 5.88 -1.66 27.68
CA PRO A 18 4.52 -1.24 27.95
C PRO A 18 4.32 -0.87 29.41
N GLU A 19 3.51 0.14 29.64
CA GLU A 19 3.15 0.70 30.94
C GLU A 19 1.69 0.39 31.26
N GLU A 20 1.27 0.59 32.51
CA GLU A 20 -0.07 0.22 33.02
C GLU A 20 -1.23 0.75 32.17
N ASN A 21 -1.08 1.94 31.57
CA ASN A 21 -2.14 2.57 30.78
C ASN A 21 -2.13 2.16 29.28
N ASP A 22 -1.16 1.37 28.83
CA ASP A 22 -1.04 0.97 27.42
C ASP A 22 -2.10 -0.05 26.99
N ILE A 23 -2.48 0.00 25.71
CA ILE A 23 -3.56 -0.78 25.14
C ILE A 23 -2.97 -2.02 24.46
N LEU A 24 -2.65 -3.05 25.23
CA LEU A 24 -2.00 -4.25 24.69
C LEU A 24 -2.93 -5.05 23.76
N GLU A 25 -4.24 -4.86 23.88
CA GLU A 25 -5.28 -5.51 23.06
C GLU A 25 -6.25 -4.44 22.55
N PRO A 26 -5.89 -3.68 21.49
CA PRO A 26 -6.74 -2.61 20.98
C PRO A 26 -8.10 -3.09 20.47
N ASN A 27 -8.24 -4.36 20.11
CA ASN A 27 -9.51 -5.02 19.82
C ASN A 27 -9.36 -6.55 19.89
N GLU A 28 -10.48 -7.27 19.77
CA GLU A 28 -10.55 -8.75 19.84
C GLU A 28 -9.66 -9.48 18.82
N LYS A 29 -9.22 -8.82 17.74
CA LYS A 29 -8.45 -9.42 16.65
C LYS A 29 -6.97 -9.05 16.67
N VAL A 30 -6.56 -8.11 17.53
CA VAL A 30 -5.21 -7.54 17.49
C VAL A 30 -4.70 -7.34 18.91
N SER A 31 -3.50 -7.87 19.18
CA SER A 31 -2.75 -7.64 20.41
C SER A 31 -1.28 -7.31 20.15
N LEU A 32 -0.59 -6.81 21.18
CA LEU A 32 0.84 -6.59 21.18
C LEU A 32 1.56 -7.95 21.25
N GLY A 33 2.31 -8.26 20.20
CA GLY A 33 3.15 -9.45 20.10
C GLY A 33 4.54 -9.22 20.66
N SER A 34 5.54 -9.22 19.78
CA SER A 34 6.93 -9.01 20.13
C SER A 34 7.16 -7.59 20.66
N LYS A 35 7.92 -7.50 21.74
CA LYS A 35 8.33 -6.23 22.36
C LYS A 35 9.72 -5.78 21.91
N ILE A 36 10.32 -6.48 20.94
CA ILE A 36 11.64 -6.18 20.41
C ILE A 36 11.50 -6.09 18.90
N VAL A 37 12.02 -5.00 18.34
CA VAL A 37 12.10 -4.78 16.89
C VAL A 37 13.56 -4.63 16.49
N GLY A 38 13.98 -5.38 15.48
CA GLY A 38 15.27 -5.26 14.82
C GLY A 38 15.12 -4.70 13.41
N VAL A 39 15.96 -3.72 13.07
CA VAL A 39 16.12 -3.19 11.71
C VAL A 39 17.60 -3.29 11.31
N HIS A 40 17.90 -4.09 10.29
CA HIS A 40 19.27 -4.32 9.83
C HIS A 40 19.70 -3.22 8.86
N LEU A 41 20.32 -2.17 9.41
CA LEU A 41 20.77 -1.00 8.65
C LEU A 41 22.11 -1.28 7.92
N PRO A 42 22.44 -0.51 6.87
CA PRO A 42 23.76 -0.54 6.27
C PRO A 42 24.87 -0.33 7.32
N TRP A 43 25.99 -1.03 7.20
CA TRP A 43 27.12 -0.95 8.14
C TRP A 43 27.75 0.44 8.23
N GLN A 44 27.52 1.28 7.22
CA GLN A 44 27.97 2.67 7.14
C GLN A 44 27.05 3.64 7.89
N LEU A 45 25.83 3.22 8.22
CA LEU A 45 24.86 4.01 8.96
C LEU A 45 24.92 3.63 10.44
N ASP A 46 25.50 4.52 11.24
CA ASP A 46 25.45 4.42 12.69
C ASP A 46 24.01 4.68 13.18
N PRO A 47 23.34 3.73 13.86
CA PRO A 47 22.00 3.98 14.40
C PRO A 47 21.95 5.17 15.36
N ASP A 48 23.07 5.54 16.00
CA ASP A 48 23.12 6.69 16.91
C ASP A 48 23.10 8.04 16.20
N THR A 49 23.40 8.10 14.89
CA THR A 49 23.34 9.35 14.13
C THR A 49 21.97 9.61 13.51
N ILE A 50 21.03 8.65 13.59
CA ILE A 50 19.67 8.83 13.06
C ILE A 50 18.98 9.99 13.76
N HIS A 51 18.46 10.93 12.98
CA HIS A 51 17.75 12.09 13.48
C HIS A 51 16.60 11.69 14.42
N PRO A 52 16.46 12.32 15.60
CA PRO A 52 15.45 11.92 16.60
C PRO A 52 14.01 11.95 16.08
N ASP A 53 13.62 12.90 15.24
CA ASP A 53 12.28 12.95 14.63
C ASP A 53 11.99 11.74 13.73
N HIS A 54 12.99 11.24 12.99
CA HIS A 54 12.84 10.05 12.13
C HIS A 54 12.70 8.81 12.99
N LEU A 55 13.50 8.70 14.04
CA LEU A 55 13.40 7.62 15.02
C LEU A 55 12.03 7.62 15.72
N ALA A 56 11.55 8.78 16.15
CA ALA A 56 10.24 8.95 16.78
C ALA A 56 9.09 8.59 15.83
N LEU A 57 9.14 9.05 14.58
CA LEU A 57 8.17 8.68 13.54
C LEU A 57 8.11 7.16 13.35
N CYS A 58 9.25 6.47 13.26
CA CYS A 58 9.31 5.02 13.18
C CYS A 58 8.72 4.33 14.42
N ILE A 59 9.08 4.80 15.63
CA ILE A 59 8.54 4.26 16.88
C ILE A 59 7.02 4.44 16.93
N MET A 60 6.50 5.58 16.48
CA MET A 60 5.06 5.81 16.38
C MET A 60 4.42 4.85 15.39
N MET A 61 4.95 4.68 14.18
CA MET A 61 4.40 3.70 13.23
C MET A 61 4.36 2.27 13.80
N ILE A 62 5.35 1.90 14.61
CA ILE A 62 5.44 0.58 15.24
C ILE A 62 4.44 0.42 16.39
N THR A 63 4.25 1.46 17.21
CA THR A 63 3.54 1.36 18.49
C THR A 63 2.16 1.99 18.49
N HIS A 64 1.77 2.73 17.45
CA HIS A 64 0.56 3.57 17.43
C HIS A 64 -0.74 2.85 17.79
N PRO A 65 -0.97 1.55 17.56
CA PRO A 65 -2.18 0.88 18.07
C PRO A 65 -2.16 0.59 19.59
N PHE A 66 -0.96 0.49 20.18
CA PHE A 66 -0.75 -0.09 21.50
C PHE A 66 -0.43 0.95 22.59
N VAL A 67 -0.11 2.18 22.22
CA VAL A 67 0.15 3.26 23.18
C VAL A 67 -1.12 3.57 23.98
N GLY A 68 -0.99 3.87 25.26
CA GLY A 68 -2.05 4.31 26.14
C GLY A 68 -2.19 5.83 26.15
N LYS A 69 -1.72 6.43 27.24
CA LYS A 69 -1.76 7.88 27.50
C LYS A 69 -0.55 8.64 26.97
N SER A 70 0.62 8.00 26.93
CA SER A 70 1.88 8.65 26.56
C SER A 70 2.84 7.68 25.88
N LEU A 71 3.68 8.22 25.00
CA LEU A 71 4.78 7.51 24.34
C LEU A 71 6.10 8.24 24.63
N THR A 72 7.04 7.55 25.28
CA THR A 72 8.36 8.07 25.62
C THR A 72 9.42 7.51 24.69
N PHE A 73 10.07 8.39 23.94
CA PHE A 73 11.15 8.08 23.00
C PHE A 73 12.52 7.96 23.68
N PRO A 74 13.48 7.25 23.06
CA PRO A 74 14.85 7.13 23.57
C PRO A 74 15.68 8.41 23.37
N LYS A 75 15.30 9.29 22.44
CA LYS A 75 15.92 10.59 22.16
C LYS A 75 14.82 11.67 22.12
N PRO A 76 15.10 12.91 22.55
CA PRO A 76 14.11 13.98 22.46
C PRO A 76 13.85 14.37 21.01
N VAL A 77 12.59 14.65 20.68
CA VAL A 77 12.18 15.14 19.36
C VAL A 77 12.25 16.66 19.28
N SER A 78 12.29 17.19 18.06
CA SER A 78 12.27 18.64 17.85
C SER A 78 10.94 19.23 18.28
N GLN A 79 10.95 20.52 18.65
CA GLN A 79 9.73 21.27 18.94
C GLN A 79 8.71 21.18 17.79
N ARG A 80 9.18 21.28 16.53
CA ARG A 80 8.34 21.16 15.32
C ARG A 80 7.57 19.83 15.28
N PHE A 81 8.24 18.73 15.58
CA PHE A 81 7.63 17.40 15.58
C PHE A 81 6.66 17.22 16.76
N GLY A 82 7.09 17.66 17.96
CA GLY A 82 6.27 17.70 19.17
C GLY A 82 4.95 18.44 18.98
N ASP A 83 5.03 19.68 18.48
CA ASP A 83 3.87 20.54 18.22
C ASP A 83 2.95 19.95 17.16
N ARG A 84 3.52 19.39 16.08
CA ARG A 84 2.68 18.79 15.03
C ARG A 84 1.84 17.65 15.61
N HIS A 85 2.45 16.76 16.38
CA HIS A 85 1.72 15.67 17.00
C HIS A 85 0.61 16.19 17.94
N ASN A 86 0.95 17.15 18.81
CA ASN A 86 0.02 17.66 19.82
C ASN A 86 -1.08 18.57 19.25
N SER A 87 -0.85 19.18 18.08
CA SER A 87 -1.86 19.97 17.34
C SER A 87 -2.92 19.12 16.65
N SER A 88 -2.60 17.85 16.34
CA SER A 88 -3.60 16.88 15.93
C SER A 88 -4.36 16.40 17.16
N ALA A 89 -5.64 16.05 17.03
CA ALA A 89 -6.42 15.43 18.11
C ALA A 89 -5.90 14.01 18.41
N SER A 90 -4.64 13.92 18.85
CA SER A 90 -3.95 12.68 19.14
C SER A 90 -4.46 12.11 20.46
N ARG A 91 -4.52 10.79 20.49
CA ARG A 91 -5.06 10.01 21.62
C ARG A 91 -4.06 9.89 22.79
N TYR A 92 -2.80 10.25 22.57
CA TYR A 92 -1.73 10.19 23.56
C TYR A 92 -0.81 11.42 23.44
N SER A 93 0.03 11.66 24.44
CA SER A 93 1.13 12.63 24.37
C SER A 93 2.45 11.95 23.98
N ILE A 94 3.39 12.72 23.44
CA ILE A 94 4.75 12.25 23.13
C ILE A 94 5.80 13.04 23.88
N GLY A 95 6.97 12.42 24.10
CA GLY A 95 8.14 13.10 24.63
C GLY A 95 9.35 12.17 24.73
N PRO A 96 10.51 12.65 25.21
CA PRO A 96 10.78 14.05 25.54
C PRO A 96 10.85 14.95 24.29
N VAL A 97 10.74 16.26 24.47
CA VAL A 97 10.91 17.29 23.43
C VAL A 97 12.13 18.14 23.79
N ASP A 98 12.96 18.46 22.82
CA ASP A 98 14.09 19.37 22.94
C ASP A 98 13.86 20.57 22.03
N GLU A 99 13.73 21.75 22.65
CA GLU A 99 13.48 23.02 21.97
C GLU A 99 14.68 23.49 21.13
N GLU A 100 15.88 23.03 21.47
CA GLU A 100 17.14 23.38 20.79
C GLU A 100 17.50 22.37 19.68
N LEU A 101 16.76 21.27 19.55
CA LEU A 101 16.98 20.31 18.47
C LEU A 101 16.48 20.88 17.15
N GLU A 102 17.42 21.25 16.29
CA GLU A 102 17.16 21.70 14.93
C GLU A 102 16.37 20.65 14.15
N PRO A 103 15.18 20.98 13.60
CA PRO A 103 14.41 20.03 12.84
C PRO A 103 15.10 19.61 11.54
N TRP A 104 15.06 18.31 11.23
CA TRP A 104 15.65 17.79 9.99
C TRP A 104 15.12 18.51 8.75
N SER A 105 16.04 18.83 7.83
CA SER A 105 15.72 19.41 6.53
C SER A 105 16.58 18.76 5.45
N PRO A 106 15.99 18.44 4.28
CA PRO A 106 16.74 17.84 3.17
C PRO A 106 17.77 18.81 2.60
N SER A 107 18.85 18.28 2.05
CA SER A 107 19.79 19.08 1.26
C SER A 107 19.20 19.47 -0.12
N GLU A 108 19.84 20.41 -0.82
CA GLU A 108 19.38 20.88 -2.14
C GLU A 108 19.34 19.76 -3.19
N ASN A 109 20.27 18.80 -3.11
CA ASN A 109 20.38 17.66 -4.02
C ASN A 109 19.62 16.41 -3.51
N ALA A 110 18.69 16.60 -2.57
CA ALA A 110 17.87 15.52 -2.06
C ALA A 110 17.00 14.89 -3.16
N ARG A 111 16.67 13.62 -2.92
CA ARG A 111 15.96 12.74 -3.84
C ARG A 111 14.75 12.13 -3.14
N PRO A 112 13.76 11.60 -3.86
CA PRO A 112 12.64 10.94 -3.22
C PRO A 112 13.00 9.49 -2.85
N GLY A 113 12.43 8.99 -1.75
CA GLY A 113 12.42 7.57 -1.38
C GLY A 113 11.08 6.94 -1.71
N LEU A 114 11.04 5.62 -1.93
CA LEU A 114 9.82 4.85 -2.16
C LEU A 114 9.83 3.60 -1.29
N ALA A 115 8.78 3.42 -0.48
CA ALA A 115 8.51 2.16 0.21
C ALA A 115 8.04 1.12 -0.84
N PHE A 116 9.01 0.47 -1.47
CA PHE A 116 8.81 -0.43 -2.59
C PHE A 116 8.38 -1.81 -2.13
N SER A 117 7.52 -2.50 -2.90
CA SER A 117 6.97 -3.81 -2.52
C SER A 117 7.15 -4.90 -3.58
N GLY A 118 7.62 -4.55 -4.78
CA GLY A 118 7.58 -5.43 -5.97
C GLY A 118 6.20 -5.65 -6.57
N GLY A 119 5.13 -5.10 -5.96
CA GLY A 119 3.77 -5.14 -6.51
C GLY A 119 3.55 -4.14 -7.65
N VAL A 120 2.43 -4.28 -8.35
CA VAL A 120 2.03 -3.41 -9.47
C VAL A 120 2.00 -1.93 -9.05
N ASP A 121 1.36 -1.61 -7.94
CA ASP A 121 1.14 -0.20 -7.55
C ASP A 121 2.46 0.49 -7.16
N SER A 122 3.33 -0.15 -6.39
CA SER A 122 4.65 0.41 -6.09
C SER A 122 5.55 0.48 -7.32
N THR A 123 5.39 -0.42 -8.29
CA THR A 123 6.14 -0.38 -9.56
C THR A 123 5.64 0.76 -10.45
N ALA A 124 4.33 1.00 -10.50
CA ALA A 124 3.75 2.17 -11.16
C ALA A 124 4.26 3.47 -10.51
N SER A 125 4.27 3.55 -9.16
CA SER A 125 4.87 4.69 -8.47
C SER A 125 6.33 4.92 -8.89
N LEU A 126 7.16 3.88 -8.90
CA LEU A 126 8.57 4.00 -9.28
C LEU A 126 8.75 4.45 -10.75
N ALA A 127 7.89 4.00 -11.66
CA ALA A 127 7.90 4.43 -13.06
C ALA A 127 7.61 5.94 -13.22
N LEU A 128 6.70 6.46 -12.39
CA LEU A 128 6.27 7.85 -12.41
C LEU A 128 7.20 8.81 -11.65
N MET A 129 7.93 8.32 -10.65
CA MET A 129 8.84 9.14 -9.84
C MET A 129 10.16 9.46 -10.58
N PRO A 130 10.94 10.47 -10.15
CA PRO A 130 12.25 10.79 -10.74
C PRO A 130 13.18 9.57 -10.85
N PRO A 131 14.06 9.49 -11.86
CA PRO A 131 15.01 8.38 -11.99
C PRO A 131 15.96 8.24 -10.80
N THR A 132 16.20 9.33 -10.07
CA THR A 132 16.99 9.36 -8.83
C THR A 132 16.24 8.79 -7.63
N THR A 133 15.03 8.28 -7.77
CA THR A 133 14.28 7.71 -6.64
C THR A 133 15.05 6.56 -5.99
N ALA A 134 15.14 6.51 -4.67
CA ALA A 134 15.61 5.32 -3.94
C ALA A 134 14.40 4.39 -3.67
N PRO A 135 14.30 3.21 -4.28
CA PRO A 135 13.37 2.19 -3.82
C PRO A 135 13.96 1.43 -2.62
N ILE A 136 13.20 1.39 -1.52
CA ILE A 136 13.55 0.66 -0.30
C ILE A 136 12.50 -0.42 -0.06
N PHE A 137 12.94 -1.68 -0.03
CA PHE A 137 12.10 -2.82 0.30
C PHE A 137 12.34 -3.27 1.75
N MET A 138 11.26 -3.35 2.53
CA MET A 138 11.28 -3.91 3.88
C MET A 138 11.24 -5.44 3.80
N ASP A 139 12.40 -6.08 4.00
CA ASP A 139 12.54 -7.53 3.97
C ASP A 139 12.11 -8.16 5.29
N ARG A 140 10.96 -8.81 5.27
CA ARG A 140 10.37 -9.45 6.46
C ARG A 140 11.05 -10.80 6.73
N PRO A 141 11.47 -11.08 7.98
CA PRO A 141 11.93 -12.42 8.34
C PRO A 141 10.76 -13.39 8.53
N LEU A 142 10.99 -14.65 8.19
CA LEU A 142 10.02 -15.74 8.37
C LEU A 142 10.38 -16.54 9.63
N ARG A 143 9.61 -16.40 10.72
CA ARG A 143 9.83 -17.12 11.99
C ARG A 143 9.03 -18.44 12.08
N SER A 144 8.01 -18.61 11.26
CA SER A 144 7.14 -19.81 11.23
C SER A 144 6.59 -20.04 9.81
N LYS A 145 5.80 -21.12 9.63
CA LYS A 145 5.16 -21.42 8.35
C LYS A 145 4.29 -20.24 7.92
N SER A 146 4.60 -19.67 6.75
CA SER A 146 3.92 -18.51 6.19
C SER A 146 3.38 -18.82 4.80
N LEU A 147 2.30 -18.13 4.42
CA LEU A 147 1.84 -18.08 3.02
C LEU A 147 2.71 -17.14 2.17
N TYR A 148 3.55 -16.33 2.80
CA TYR A 148 4.45 -15.41 2.14
C TYR A 148 5.69 -16.14 1.62
N ASP A 149 5.92 -16.08 0.31
CA ASP A 149 7.13 -16.52 -0.36
C ASP A 149 7.96 -15.29 -0.77
N LYS A 150 9.25 -15.31 -0.42
CA LYS A 150 10.18 -14.19 -0.64
C LYS A 150 10.79 -14.19 -2.04
N ASP A 151 10.75 -15.31 -2.76
CA ASP A 151 11.45 -15.49 -4.04
C ASP A 151 11.06 -14.41 -5.05
N ALA A 152 9.75 -14.19 -5.25
CA ALA A 152 9.27 -13.24 -6.24
C ALA A 152 9.73 -11.80 -5.96
N VAL A 153 9.65 -11.34 -4.71
CA VAL A 153 10.01 -9.95 -4.39
C VAL A 153 11.53 -9.75 -4.35
N HIS A 154 12.30 -10.75 -3.92
CA HIS A 154 13.76 -10.69 -3.98
C HIS A 154 14.26 -10.65 -5.43
N ARG A 155 13.65 -11.44 -6.33
CA ARG A 155 13.92 -11.34 -7.77
C ARG A 155 13.48 -9.99 -8.34
N SER A 156 12.34 -9.46 -7.94
CA SER A 156 11.88 -8.11 -8.32
C SER A 156 12.90 -7.03 -7.94
N CYS A 157 13.37 -7.03 -6.69
CA CYS A 157 14.37 -6.06 -6.22
C CYS A 157 15.68 -6.17 -7.00
N LEU A 158 16.15 -7.38 -7.30
CA LEU A 158 17.35 -7.61 -8.11
C LEU A 158 17.20 -7.06 -9.54
N GLU A 159 16.03 -7.24 -10.17
CA GLU A 159 15.80 -6.67 -11.50
C GLU A 159 15.69 -5.14 -11.47
N VAL A 160 15.11 -4.56 -10.42
CA VAL A 160 15.10 -3.10 -10.21
C VAL A 160 16.52 -2.56 -10.08
N GLU A 161 17.39 -3.23 -9.32
CA GLU A 161 18.81 -2.90 -9.22
C GLU A 161 19.53 -3.00 -10.58
N ARG A 162 19.27 -4.08 -11.35
CA ARG A 162 19.83 -4.27 -12.70
C ARG A 162 19.39 -3.21 -13.70
N LEU A 163 18.21 -2.61 -13.50
CA LEU A 163 17.73 -1.47 -14.28
C LEU A 163 18.42 -0.15 -13.90
N GLY A 164 19.33 -0.17 -12.93
CA GLY A 164 20.16 0.97 -12.53
C GLY A 164 19.58 1.81 -11.39
N TYR A 165 18.50 1.36 -10.74
CA TYR A 165 18.01 2.01 -9.54
C TYR A 165 18.89 1.65 -8.34
N ASP A 166 19.11 2.62 -7.47
CA ASP A 166 19.78 2.43 -6.19
C ASP A 166 18.79 1.80 -5.19
N MET A 167 18.63 0.48 -5.32
CA MET A 167 17.67 -0.36 -4.61
C MET A 167 18.23 -0.85 -3.28
N HIS A 168 17.45 -0.69 -2.20
CA HIS A 168 17.85 -1.10 -0.84
C HIS A 168 16.92 -2.17 -0.28
N VAL A 169 17.46 -3.31 0.15
CA VAL A 169 16.72 -4.41 0.78
C VAL A 169 17.10 -4.48 2.25
N ILE A 170 16.17 -4.10 3.14
CA ILE A 170 16.44 -3.92 4.56
C ILE A 170 15.64 -4.91 5.39
N GLN A 171 16.31 -5.79 6.12
CA GLN A 171 15.62 -6.75 6.99
C GLN A 171 15.01 -6.03 8.20
N CYS A 172 13.70 -6.22 8.41
CA CYS A 172 12.97 -5.64 9.53
C CYS A 172 11.86 -6.56 10.02
N ASP A 173 11.77 -6.76 11.34
CA ASP A 173 10.82 -7.68 11.96
C ASP A 173 9.63 -6.99 12.67
N LEU A 174 9.36 -5.72 12.33
CA LEU A 174 8.30 -4.93 12.97
C LEU A 174 6.90 -5.54 12.88
N GLU A 175 6.63 -6.40 11.89
CA GLU A 175 5.31 -7.03 11.74
C GLU A 175 4.99 -7.98 12.92
N TYR A 176 6.01 -8.46 13.64
CA TYR A 176 5.84 -9.30 14.81
C TYR A 176 5.42 -8.52 16.07
N VAL A 177 5.47 -7.18 16.06
CA VAL A 177 4.92 -6.34 17.13
C VAL A 177 3.40 -6.48 17.19
N ARG A 178 2.75 -6.81 16.07
CA ARG A 178 1.33 -7.11 16.01
C ARG A 178 1.10 -8.63 16.07
N SER A 179 0.13 -9.05 16.87
CA SER A 179 -0.40 -10.42 16.86
C SER A 179 -1.89 -10.38 16.47
N PRO A 180 -2.33 -11.13 15.44
CA PRO A 180 -1.53 -11.92 14.52
C PRO A 180 -0.57 -11.05 13.70
N VAL A 181 0.48 -11.67 13.15
CA VAL A 181 1.56 -10.98 12.40
C VAL A 181 1.00 -10.07 11.30
N GLY A 182 1.52 -8.86 11.23
CA GLY A 182 1.23 -7.89 10.18
C GLY A 182 1.62 -6.47 10.58
N PHE A 183 1.42 -5.50 9.70
CA PHE A 183 1.75 -4.12 10.00
C PHE A 183 0.89 -3.54 11.14
N PRO A 184 1.48 -2.85 12.13
CA PRO A 184 0.72 -2.11 13.14
C PRO A 184 -0.11 -0.98 12.52
N VAL A 185 0.45 -0.26 11.55
CA VAL A 185 -0.23 0.74 10.71
C VAL A 185 0.21 0.60 9.25
N ASP A 186 -0.59 1.07 8.31
CA ASP A 186 -0.39 0.87 6.87
C ASP A 186 0.88 1.50 6.31
N VAL A 187 1.37 2.59 6.91
CA VAL A 187 2.62 3.26 6.52
C VAL A 187 3.88 2.67 7.17
N ALA A 188 3.74 1.70 8.09
CA ALA A 188 4.88 1.12 8.82
C ALA A 188 5.87 0.36 7.91
N ASN A 189 5.46 -0.03 6.71
CA ASN A 189 6.36 -0.61 5.71
C ASN A 189 7.48 0.36 5.27
N SER A 190 7.33 1.67 5.54
CA SER A 190 8.34 2.69 5.26
C SER A 190 9.38 2.89 6.37
N VAL A 191 9.30 2.17 7.51
CA VAL A 191 10.27 2.30 8.62
C VAL A 191 11.72 2.24 8.13
N PRO A 192 12.15 1.29 7.27
CA PRO A 192 13.50 1.32 6.73
C PRO A 192 13.85 2.58 5.95
N ALA A 193 12.92 3.09 5.13
CA ALA A 193 13.16 4.27 4.32
C ALA A 193 13.28 5.53 5.17
N VAL A 194 12.45 5.65 6.22
CA VAL A 194 12.52 6.75 7.19
C VAL A 194 13.84 6.72 7.97
N LEU A 195 14.28 5.56 8.46
CA LEU A 195 15.54 5.44 9.20
C LEU A 195 16.77 5.74 8.35
N MET A 196 16.70 5.51 7.04
CA MET A 196 17.77 5.79 6.08
C MET A 196 17.62 7.16 5.40
N ALA A 197 16.68 8.01 5.82
CA ALA A 197 16.38 9.25 5.13
C ALA A 197 17.59 10.18 5.01
N GLU A 198 18.36 10.37 6.08
CA GLU A 198 19.59 11.15 6.02
C GLU A 198 20.69 10.45 5.19
N TYR A 199 20.90 9.15 5.42
CA TYR A 199 21.91 8.34 4.72
C TYR A 199 21.74 8.36 3.19
N LEU A 200 20.49 8.30 2.72
CA LEU A 200 20.15 8.33 1.29
C LEU A 200 19.77 9.74 0.79
N ASN A 201 19.84 10.76 1.65
CA ASN A 201 19.45 12.13 1.37
C ASN A 201 18.02 12.24 0.79
N LEU A 202 17.05 11.63 1.47
CA LEU A 202 15.65 11.52 1.06
C LEU A 202 14.84 12.73 1.52
N ASP A 203 14.17 13.44 0.61
CA ASP A 203 13.31 14.59 0.97
C ASP A 203 11.81 14.27 1.06
N CYS A 204 11.39 13.08 0.67
CA CYS A 204 10.02 12.61 0.78
C CYS A 204 9.98 11.10 0.70
N ILE A 205 8.91 10.50 1.21
CA ILE A 205 8.68 9.05 1.18
C ILE A 205 7.41 8.74 0.41
N GLY A 206 7.55 7.92 -0.62
CA GLY A 206 6.47 7.52 -1.50
C GLY A 206 5.88 6.16 -1.18
N PHE A 207 4.64 5.97 -1.62
CA PHE A 207 3.86 4.75 -1.44
C PHE A 207 3.10 4.40 -2.74
N GLY A 208 2.76 3.12 -2.89
CA GLY A 208 1.83 2.63 -3.93
C GLY A 208 0.36 2.81 -3.54
N THR A 209 0.00 3.93 -2.91
CA THR A 209 -1.37 4.19 -2.43
C THR A 209 -2.24 4.66 -3.60
N ILE A 210 -3.11 3.77 -4.08
CA ILE A 210 -3.99 3.99 -5.25
C ILE A 210 -5.32 4.67 -4.90
N MET A 211 -6.07 5.06 -5.94
CA MET A 211 -7.36 5.77 -5.86
C MET A 211 -8.41 5.05 -4.99
N GLU A 212 -8.41 3.73 -4.95
CA GLU A 212 -9.29 2.95 -4.07
C GLU A 212 -9.01 3.25 -2.60
N SER A 213 -7.73 3.39 -2.24
CA SER A 213 -7.29 3.62 -0.86
C SER A 213 -7.45 5.07 -0.41
N THR A 214 -7.18 6.02 -1.31
CA THR A 214 -7.33 7.46 -1.06
C THR A 214 -8.80 7.86 -1.17
N TYR A 215 -9.38 7.79 -2.37
CA TYR A 215 -10.68 8.35 -2.70
C TYR A 215 -11.85 7.38 -2.51
N GLY A 216 -11.59 6.14 -2.09
CA GLY A 216 -12.65 5.19 -1.75
C GLY A 216 -13.36 4.59 -2.97
N THR A 217 -12.76 4.65 -4.15
CA THR A 217 -13.32 3.94 -5.32
C THR A 217 -13.37 2.44 -5.03
N GLY A 218 -14.48 1.78 -5.37
CA GLY A 218 -14.72 0.38 -5.01
C GLY A 218 -14.97 0.12 -3.51
N HIS A 219 -14.98 1.16 -2.67
CA HIS A 219 -15.51 1.12 -1.30
C HIS A 219 -16.92 1.71 -1.26
N ARG A 220 -17.57 1.61 -0.08
CA ARG A 220 -18.97 2.01 0.10
C ARG A 220 -19.27 3.43 -0.39
N ARG A 221 -18.39 4.40 -0.14
CA ARG A 221 -18.54 5.82 -0.51
C ARG A 221 -17.20 6.45 -0.85
N TYR A 222 -17.25 7.51 -1.64
CA TYR A 222 -16.15 8.44 -1.85
C TYR A 222 -15.53 8.93 -0.53
N ARG A 223 -14.22 9.19 -0.55
CA ARG A 223 -13.45 9.74 0.56
C ARG A 223 -12.62 10.93 0.10
N ASP A 224 -12.72 12.04 0.81
CA ASP A 224 -11.82 13.18 0.61
C ASP A 224 -10.50 12.95 1.38
N TYR A 225 -9.57 12.23 0.76
CA TYR A 225 -8.31 11.82 1.41
C TYR A 225 -7.44 12.99 1.90
N PRO A 226 -7.18 14.05 1.11
CA PRO A 226 -6.39 15.20 1.56
C PRO A 226 -6.88 15.82 2.88
N ASN A 227 -8.20 15.81 3.11
CA ASN A 227 -8.82 16.34 4.34
C ASN A 227 -9.16 15.25 5.36
N GLY A 228 -8.76 14.00 5.10
CA GLY A 228 -9.03 12.85 5.96
C GLY A 228 -8.11 12.77 7.19
N HIS A 229 -8.55 12.03 8.20
CA HIS A 229 -7.79 11.82 9.43
C HIS A 229 -6.42 11.16 9.19
N HIS A 230 -6.36 10.17 8.28
CA HIS A 230 -5.12 9.46 7.96
C HIS A 230 -4.04 10.40 7.41
N TYR A 231 -4.36 11.19 6.39
CA TYR A 231 -3.40 12.14 5.80
C TYR A 231 -3.05 13.26 6.79
N SER A 232 -4.04 13.75 7.54
CA SER A 232 -3.82 14.75 8.59
C SER A 232 -2.82 14.24 9.64
N LEU A 233 -2.96 13.00 10.11
CA LEU A 233 -2.04 12.40 11.08
C LEU A 233 -0.70 12.08 10.43
N TRP A 234 -0.66 11.11 9.53
CA TRP A 234 0.60 10.57 9.00
C TRP A 234 1.27 11.53 8.03
N GLY A 235 0.55 12.08 7.06
CA GLY A 235 1.11 13.08 6.15
C GLY A 235 1.65 14.30 6.90
N GLY A 236 0.95 14.71 7.97
CA GLY A 236 1.39 15.74 8.90
C GLY A 236 2.69 15.40 9.64
N LEU A 237 2.78 14.20 10.23
CA LEU A 237 3.97 13.76 10.97
C LEU A 237 5.19 13.56 10.05
N PHE A 238 5.01 12.97 8.88
CA PHE A 238 6.05 12.85 7.85
C PHE A 238 6.55 14.23 7.42
N LYS A 239 5.64 15.20 7.21
CA LYS A 239 6.02 16.58 6.89
C LYS A 239 6.78 17.25 8.05
N ALA A 240 6.38 17.04 9.30
CA ALA A 240 7.09 17.59 10.47
C ALA A 240 8.48 16.96 10.68
N ALA A 241 8.66 15.70 10.28
CA ALA A 241 9.95 15.02 10.19
C ALA A 241 10.80 15.47 8.99
N GLY A 242 10.31 16.42 8.18
CA GLY A 242 10.98 16.97 7.00
C GLY A 242 10.95 16.07 5.76
N ILE A 243 10.26 14.93 5.84
CA ILE A 243 10.16 13.92 4.77
C ILE A 243 8.69 13.67 4.38
N PRO A 244 7.96 14.68 3.86
CA PRO A 244 6.54 14.56 3.51
C PRO A 244 6.23 13.38 2.58
N PHE A 245 4.95 13.02 2.47
CA PHE A 245 4.52 12.04 1.49
C PHE A 245 4.72 12.53 0.05
N ILE A 246 5.05 11.59 -0.85
CA ILE A 246 4.90 11.73 -2.30
C ILE A 246 4.01 10.59 -2.82
N LEU A 247 2.77 10.88 -3.19
CA LEU A 247 1.79 9.84 -3.60
C LEU A 247 1.48 9.91 -5.12
N PRO A 248 2.38 9.43 -6.00
CA PRO A 248 2.26 9.60 -7.44
C PRO A 248 1.07 8.87 -8.07
N VAL A 249 0.56 7.82 -7.41
CA VAL A 249 -0.57 7.01 -7.88
C VAL A 249 -1.86 7.24 -7.07
N ALA A 250 -1.91 8.26 -6.20
CA ALA A 250 -3.07 8.52 -5.36
C ALA A 250 -4.37 8.78 -6.12
N GLY A 251 -4.31 9.38 -7.32
CA GLY A 251 -5.45 9.59 -8.20
C GLY A 251 -5.55 8.57 -9.34
N ILE A 252 -4.87 7.43 -9.23
CA ILE A 252 -4.82 6.40 -10.26
C ILE A 252 -5.39 5.11 -9.67
N SER A 253 -6.39 4.52 -10.31
CA SER A 253 -6.98 3.25 -9.85
C SER A 253 -6.04 2.07 -10.06
N GLU A 254 -6.41 0.90 -9.56
CA GLU A 254 -5.70 -0.33 -9.89
C GLU A 254 -5.70 -0.66 -11.40
N VAL A 255 -6.74 -0.24 -12.14
CA VAL A 255 -6.75 -0.34 -13.60
C VAL A 255 -5.61 0.53 -14.17
N GLY A 256 -5.56 1.80 -13.76
CA GLY A 256 -4.56 2.74 -14.23
C GLY A 256 -3.12 2.34 -13.87
N THR A 257 -2.88 1.81 -12.66
CA THR A 257 -1.55 1.33 -12.28
C THR A 257 -1.14 0.09 -13.06
N SER A 258 -2.06 -0.84 -13.31
CA SER A 258 -1.80 -1.98 -14.20
C SER A 258 -1.53 -1.53 -15.65
N MET A 259 -2.24 -0.53 -16.18
CA MET A 259 -1.97 0.02 -17.52
C MET A 259 -0.60 0.69 -17.61
N ILE A 260 -0.20 1.45 -16.58
CA ILE A 260 1.14 2.05 -16.50
C ILE A 260 2.20 0.95 -16.48
N VAL A 261 2.05 -0.06 -15.61
CA VAL A 261 3.01 -1.18 -15.52
C VAL A 261 3.08 -1.95 -16.84
N ASN A 262 1.96 -2.17 -17.53
CA ASN A 262 1.99 -2.87 -18.82
C ASN A 262 2.78 -2.11 -19.91
N LYS A 263 2.85 -0.78 -19.83
CA LYS A 263 3.52 0.08 -20.82
C LYS A 263 4.94 0.49 -20.41
N ALA A 264 5.21 0.60 -19.11
CA ALA A 264 6.45 1.12 -18.59
C ALA A 264 7.59 0.09 -18.71
N PRO A 265 8.83 0.48 -19.08
CA PRO A 265 9.97 -0.44 -19.17
C PRO A 265 10.25 -1.22 -17.87
N ILE A 266 10.06 -0.58 -16.71
CA ILE A 266 10.23 -1.24 -15.40
C ILE A 266 9.11 -2.23 -15.07
N GLY A 267 8.01 -2.23 -15.83
CA GLY A 267 6.82 -3.02 -15.51
C GLY A 267 7.04 -4.53 -15.41
N SER A 268 8.05 -5.05 -16.13
CA SER A 268 8.40 -6.47 -16.10
C SER A 268 8.88 -6.98 -14.73
N VAL A 269 9.19 -6.06 -13.80
CA VAL A 269 9.62 -6.43 -12.44
C VAL A 269 8.44 -6.69 -11.48
N ALA A 270 7.23 -6.31 -11.87
CA ALA A 270 6.07 -6.35 -10.99
C ALA A 270 5.51 -7.76 -10.84
N GLN A 271 5.23 -8.17 -9.60
CA GLN A 271 4.41 -9.33 -9.30
C GLN A 271 3.49 -9.05 -8.11
N SER A 272 2.18 -9.06 -8.33
CA SER A 272 1.20 -8.81 -7.25
C SER A 272 1.14 -9.93 -6.22
N CYS A 273 1.37 -11.18 -6.63
CA CYS A 273 1.22 -12.35 -5.79
C CYS A 273 2.45 -12.56 -4.90
N MET A 274 2.23 -12.53 -3.59
CA MET A 274 3.24 -12.80 -2.56
C MET A 274 3.31 -14.27 -2.12
N ARG A 275 2.46 -15.15 -2.67
CA ARG A 275 2.40 -16.58 -2.28
C ARG A 275 3.00 -17.51 -3.34
N GLY A 276 3.41 -16.96 -4.47
CA GLY A 276 4.03 -17.69 -5.57
C GLY A 276 5.48 -17.25 -5.74
N THR A 277 6.22 -17.99 -6.55
CA THR A 277 7.60 -17.68 -6.90
C THR A 277 7.65 -16.72 -8.10
N TRP A 278 8.85 -16.29 -8.47
CA TRP A 278 9.07 -15.32 -9.53
C TRP A 278 8.44 -15.76 -10.86
N LYS A 279 7.58 -14.90 -11.40
CA LYS A 279 6.78 -15.12 -12.63
C LYS A 279 5.87 -16.34 -12.57
N LYS A 280 5.62 -16.88 -11.37
CA LYS A 280 4.77 -18.04 -11.11
C LYS A 280 3.85 -17.72 -9.93
N PRO A 281 2.84 -16.85 -10.13
CA PRO A 281 1.86 -16.53 -9.09
C PRO A 281 1.14 -17.81 -8.63
N CYS A 282 0.65 -17.84 -7.38
CA CYS A 282 0.02 -19.04 -6.84
C CYS A 282 -1.31 -19.43 -7.52
N LEU A 283 -1.94 -18.50 -8.25
CA LEU A 283 -3.25 -18.66 -8.91
C LEU A 283 -4.37 -19.18 -8.01
N ASN A 284 -4.22 -19.08 -6.68
CA ASN A 284 -5.12 -19.67 -5.70
C ASN A 284 -5.49 -18.68 -4.57
N CYS A 285 -5.30 -17.38 -4.80
CA CYS A 285 -5.70 -16.32 -3.87
C CYS A 285 -6.64 -15.33 -4.56
N TRP A 286 -7.33 -14.50 -3.77
CA TRP A 286 -8.24 -13.48 -4.31
C TRP A 286 -7.54 -12.51 -5.26
N LYS A 287 -6.34 -12.09 -4.88
CA LYS A 287 -5.55 -11.14 -5.66
C LYS A 287 -5.19 -11.70 -7.04
N CYS A 288 -4.81 -12.98 -7.12
CA CYS A 288 -4.54 -13.63 -8.40
C CYS A 288 -5.81 -13.71 -9.24
N PHE A 289 -6.94 -14.19 -8.70
CA PHE A 289 -8.20 -14.29 -9.44
C PHE A 289 -8.57 -12.97 -10.12
N ARG A 290 -8.62 -11.88 -9.35
CA ARG A 290 -8.94 -10.56 -9.87
C ARG A 290 -7.89 -10.03 -10.85
N LYS A 291 -6.59 -10.20 -10.55
CA LYS A 291 -5.52 -9.71 -11.43
C LYS A 291 -5.50 -10.47 -12.76
N GLN A 292 -5.78 -11.77 -12.79
CA GLN A 292 -5.87 -12.51 -14.05
C GLN A 292 -6.97 -11.93 -14.96
N LEU A 293 -8.16 -11.64 -14.43
CA LEU A 293 -9.22 -11.00 -15.22
C LEU A 293 -8.80 -9.59 -15.68
N LEU A 294 -8.25 -8.78 -14.78
CA LEU A 294 -7.80 -7.42 -15.11
C LEU A 294 -6.69 -7.41 -16.18
N ASP A 295 -5.68 -8.24 -16.02
CA ASP A 295 -4.52 -8.27 -16.92
C ASP A 295 -4.95 -8.70 -18.33
N ASN A 296 -5.83 -9.70 -18.46
CA ASN A 296 -6.41 -10.09 -19.76
C ASN A 296 -7.28 -8.98 -20.36
N ALA A 297 -8.06 -8.27 -19.54
CA ALA A 297 -8.88 -7.15 -19.99
C ALA A 297 -8.04 -5.95 -20.47
N ILE A 298 -6.81 -5.78 -19.96
CA ILE A 298 -5.90 -4.70 -20.38
C ILE A 298 -5.23 -4.99 -21.73
N ILE A 299 -4.94 -6.27 -22.01
CA ILE A 299 -4.29 -6.69 -23.26
C ILE A 299 -5.29 -7.17 -24.32
N ASP A 300 -6.59 -6.97 -24.10
CA ASP A 300 -7.70 -7.41 -24.96
C ASP A 300 -7.61 -8.89 -25.35
N ASN A 301 -7.21 -9.74 -24.40
CA ASN A 301 -7.07 -11.17 -24.64
C ASN A 301 -8.42 -11.89 -24.51
N GLN A 302 -8.70 -12.79 -25.44
CA GLN A 302 -9.87 -13.66 -25.35
C GLN A 302 -9.63 -14.77 -24.31
N LEU A 303 -10.64 -15.02 -23.48
CA LEU A 303 -10.57 -16.06 -22.46
C LEU A 303 -11.21 -17.34 -22.95
N ASP A 304 -10.39 -18.36 -23.19
CA ASP A 304 -10.90 -19.70 -23.45
C ASP A 304 -11.46 -20.35 -22.17
N SER A 305 -12.37 -21.31 -22.36
CA SER A 305 -13.08 -21.97 -21.26
C SER A 305 -12.16 -22.75 -20.31
N ASN A 306 -11.05 -23.32 -20.79
CA ASN A 306 -10.14 -24.10 -19.93
C ASN A 306 -9.38 -23.17 -18.97
N TYR A 307 -8.94 -22.02 -19.47
CA TYR A 307 -8.30 -21.00 -18.64
C TYR A 307 -9.24 -20.48 -17.55
N LEU A 308 -10.52 -20.27 -17.90
CA LEU A 308 -11.55 -19.85 -16.95
C LEU A 308 -11.87 -20.94 -15.92
N ASP A 309 -11.95 -22.21 -16.33
CA ASP A 309 -12.08 -23.34 -15.40
C ASP A 309 -10.99 -23.31 -14.32
N ASP A 310 -9.73 -23.07 -14.71
CA ASP A 310 -8.60 -22.99 -13.79
C ASP A 310 -8.71 -21.78 -12.85
N ILE A 311 -9.05 -20.60 -13.37
CA ILE A 311 -9.23 -19.39 -12.56
C ILE A 311 -10.37 -19.55 -11.55
N PHE A 312 -11.53 -20.04 -12.00
CA PHE A 312 -12.72 -20.21 -11.17
C PHE A 312 -12.61 -21.38 -10.20
N ASN A 313 -11.66 -22.31 -10.38
CA ASN A 313 -11.33 -23.32 -9.39
C ASN A 313 -10.57 -22.74 -8.16
N ASN A 314 -11.04 -21.62 -7.58
CA ASN A 314 -10.33 -20.88 -6.53
C ASN A 314 -11.22 -20.67 -5.29
N LYS A 315 -10.92 -21.42 -4.23
CA LYS A 315 -11.71 -21.40 -2.97
C LYS A 315 -11.75 -20.03 -2.31
N GLU A 316 -10.64 -19.29 -2.32
CA GLU A 316 -10.58 -17.97 -1.71
C GLU A 316 -11.43 -16.96 -2.50
N ALA A 317 -11.41 -17.01 -3.83
CA ALA A 317 -12.23 -16.15 -4.66
C ALA A 317 -13.73 -16.41 -4.47
N CYS A 318 -14.15 -17.67 -4.35
CA CYS A 318 -15.54 -18.02 -4.01
C CYS A 318 -16.03 -17.31 -2.72
N LEU A 319 -15.19 -17.24 -1.68
CA LEU A 319 -15.52 -16.57 -0.42
C LEU A 319 -15.66 -15.04 -0.55
N PHE A 320 -14.96 -14.40 -1.49
CA PHE A 320 -15.06 -12.97 -1.74
C PHE A 320 -16.22 -12.61 -2.67
N LEU A 321 -16.49 -13.43 -3.68
CA LEU A 321 -17.61 -13.26 -4.61
C LEU A 321 -18.97 -13.40 -3.93
N ALA A 322 -19.04 -14.16 -2.83
CA ALA A 322 -20.23 -14.28 -2.00
C ALA A 322 -20.54 -13.03 -1.14
N ARG A 323 -19.65 -12.02 -1.10
CA ARG A 323 -19.82 -10.83 -0.25
C ARG A 323 -20.47 -9.69 -1.01
N ILE A 324 -21.14 -8.82 -0.26
CA ILE A 324 -21.75 -7.60 -0.77
C ILE A 324 -21.26 -6.42 0.08
N PRO A 325 -20.53 -5.46 -0.52
CA PRO A 325 -19.99 -5.53 -1.86
C PRO A 325 -18.82 -6.53 -1.99
N ILE A 326 -18.50 -6.91 -3.22
CA ILE A 326 -17.30 -7.68 -3.54
C ILE A 326 -16.07 -6.78 -3.33
N LYS A 327 -15.00 -7.34 -2.78
CA LYS A 327 -13.78 -6.58 -2.51
C LYS A 327 -13.07 -6.18 -3.82
N HIS A 328 -13.11 -4.89 -4.18
CA HIS A 328 -12.70 -4.36 -5.50
C HIS A 328 -13.67 -4.76 -6.63
N GLU A 329 -14.98 -4.67 -6.36
CA GLU A 329 -16.03 -4.90 -7.35
C GLU A 329 -15.89 -4.01 -8.58
N ASN A 330 -15.44 -2.76 -8.43
CA ASN A 330 -15.16 -1.82 -9.51
C ASN A 330 -14.14 -2.38 -10.54
N ILE A 331 -13.11 -3.09 -10.08
CA ILE A 331 -12.09 -3.69 -10.95
C ILE A 331 -12.66 -4.88 -11.71
N LEU A 332 -13.50 -5.69 -11.06
CA LEU A 332 -14.17 -6.83 -11.72
C LEU A 332 -15.19 -6.34 -12.74
N THR A 333 -15.93 -5.29 -12.43
CA THR A 333 -16.88 -4.63 -13.34
C THR A 333 -16.15 -4.17 -14.61
N TRP A 334 -15.08 -3.39 -14.43
CA TRP A 334 -14.25 -2.90 -15.54
C TRP A 334 -13.69 -4.04 -16.40
N SER A 335 -13.22 -5.13 -15.77
CA SER A 335 -12.65 -6.28 -16.46
C SER A 335 -13.72 -7.08 -17.20
N ALA A 336 -14.87 -7.34 -16.56
CA ALA A 336 -15.95 -8.13 -17.13
C ALA A 336 -16.64 -7.42 -18.30
N TYR A 337 -16.65 -6.08 -18.31
CA TYR A 337 -17.13 -5.29 -19.45
C TYR A 337 -16.30 -5.49 -20.72
N ARG A 338 -14.99 -5.68 -20.57
CA ARG A 338 -14.05 -5.79 -21.71
C ARG A 338 -13.82 -7.21 -22.20
N LEU A 339 -14.14 -8.18 -21.35
CA LEU A 339 -13.91 -9.58 -21.63
C LEU A 339 -15.20 -10.23 -22.12
N GLU A 340 -15.06 -11.08 -23.12
CA GLU A 340 -16.15 -11.89 -23.66
C GLU A 340 -15.81 -13.37 -23.51
N SER A 341 -16.78 -14.14 -23.01
CA SER A 341 -16.70 -15.60 -22.92
C SER A 341 -18.09 -16.21 -22.70
N GLU A 342 -18.33 -17.39 -23.27
CA GLU A 342 -19.55 -18.19 -23.05
C GLU A 342 -19.48 -19.06 -21.79
N HIS A 343 -18.38 -18.99 -21.03
CA HIS A 343 -18.18 -19.77 -19.82
C HIS A 343 -19.20 -19.41 -18.73
N VAL A 344 -19.97 -20.40 -18.25
CA VAL A 344 -21.11 -20.20 -17.33
C VAL A 344 -20.77 -19.36 -16.11
N LEU A 345 -19.68 -19.67 -15.40
CA LEU A 345 -19.30 -18.90 -14.19
C LEU A 345 -18.85 -17.46 -14.53
N PHE A 346 -18.30 -17.25 -15.73
CA PHE A 346 -17.92 -15.91 -16.17
C PHE A 346 -19.16 -15.09 -16.51
N SER A 347 -20.15 -15.66 -17.20
CA SER A 347 -21.44 -15.01 -17.45
C SER A 347 -22.16 -14.65 -16.14
N LEU A 348 -22.13 -15.54 -15.14
CA LEU A 348 -22.69 -15.25 -13.81
C LEU A 348 -21.93 -14.12 -13.10
N LEU A 349 -20.59 -14.09 -13.21
CA LEU A 349 -19.79 -12.99 -12.68
C LEU A 349 -20.13 -11.67 -13.36
N LYS A 350 -20.15 -11.64 -14.71
CA LYS A 350 -20.45 -10.45 -15.53
C LYS A 350 -21.82 -9.88 -15.18
N ASN A 351 -22.84 -10.74 -15.08
CA ASN A 351 -24.18 -10.35 -14.62
C ASN A 351 -24.15 -9.77 -13.20
N ARG A 352 -23.45 -10.43 -12.26
CA ARG A 352 -23.38 -10.01 -10.86
C ARG A 352 -22.73 -8.64 -10.70
N VAL A 353 -21.67 -8.35 -11.43
CA VAL A 353 -20.96 -7.06 -11.32
C VAL A 353 -21.54 -6.00 -12.25
N CYS A 354 -22.67 -6.27 -12.90
CA CYS A 354 -23.28 -5.39 -13.91
C CYS A 354 -22.30 -5.02 -15.03
N GLY A 355 -21.47 -5.97 -15.45
CA GLY A 355 -20.43 -5.80 -16.46
C GLY A 355 -20.93 -5.48 -17.86
N ASP A 356 -22.25 -5.40 -18.11
CA ASP A 356 -22.82 -4.91 -19.38
C ASP A 356 -23.34 -3.46 -19.29
N GLY A 357 -23.41 -2.88 -18.08
CA GLY A 357 -24.13 -1.62 -17.82
C GLY A 357 -23.24 -0.39 -17.68
N ASP A 358 -22.12 -0.49 -16.97
CA ASP A 358 -21.19 0.62 -16.73
C ASP A 358 -19.77 0.22 -17.11
N THR A 359 -19.19 0.96 -18.05
CA THR A 359 -17.85 0.68 -18.60
C THR A 359 -16.74 0.96 -17.59
N LEU A 360 -17.01 1.85 -16.62
CA LEU A 360 -16.05 2.39 -15.66
C LEU A 360 -14.74 2.86 -16.32
N ASP A 361 -14.78 3.34 -17.57
CA ASP A 361 -13.58 3.70 -18.35
C ASP A 361 -12.70 4.73 -17.66
N TRP A 362 -13.31 5.59 -16.84
CA TRP A 362 -12.64 6.58 -16.02
C TRP A 362 -11.63 5.97 -15.03
N LEU A 363 -11.77 4.69 -14.65
CA LEU A 363 -10.75 4.00 -13.84
C LEU A 363 -9.40 3.91 -14.55
N GLY A 364 -9.38 3.89 -15.89
CA GLY A 364 -8.15 3.94 -16.69
C GLY A 364 -7.55 5.35 -16.84
N LYS A 365 -8.11 6.37 -16.18
CA LYS A 365 -7.71 7.78 -16.27
C LYS A 365 -7.19 8.29 -14.93
N TRP A 366 -6.42 9.37 -14.96
CA TRP A 366 -5.84 10.02 -13.77
C TRP A 366 -6.73 11.13 -13.22
N TYR A 367 -7.10 11.04 -11.94
CA TYR A 367 -7.72 12.12 -11.19
C TYR A 367 -6.70 13.20 -10.87
N SER A 368 -6.62 14.22 -11.74
CA SER A 368 -5.59 15.25 -11.71
C SER A 368 -5.49 16.06 -10.39
N PRO A 369 -6.58 16.30 -9.62
CA PRO A 369 -6.48 16.98 -8.33
C PRO A 369 -5.62 16.27 -7.29
N SER A 370 -5.36 14.97 -7.45
CA SER A 370 -4.44 14.21 -6.60
C SER A 370 -2.99 14.71 -6.64
N ILE A 371 -2.64 15.56 -7.61
CA ILE A 371 -1.31 16.19 -7.73
C ILE A 371 -0.90 16.94 -6.45
N GLU A 372 -1.87 17.40 -5.66
CA GLU A 372 -1.64 18.11 -4.40
C GLU A 372 -1.01 17.23 -3.30
N LEU A 373 -1.12 15.90 -3.42
CA LEU A 373 -0.56 14.91 -2.49
C LEU A 373 0.94 14.64 -2.69
N MET A 374 1.62 15.53 -3.42
CA MET A 374 3.05 15.47 -3.71
C MET A 374 3.74 16.80 -3.43
N PRO A 375 5.04 16.79 -3.04
CA PRO A 375 5.82 18.01 -2.92
C PRO A 375 5.90 18.76 -4.25
N GLU A 376 5.78 20.09 -4.21
CA GLU A 376 5.68 20.96 -5.40
C GLU A 376 6.75 20.68 -6.46
N LYS A 377 8.00 20.51 -6.02
CA LYS A 377 9.16 20.27 -6.90
C LYS A 377 9.05 19.02 -7.78
N TYR A 378 8.21 18.05 -7.42
CA TYR A 378 8.02 16.82 -8.20
C TYR A 378 6.76 16.84 -9.08
N ARG A 379 5.83 17.77 -8.85
CA ARG A 379 4.49 17.75 -9.46
C ARG A 379 4.53 17.79 -10.99
N SER A 380 5.31 18.71 -11.58
CA SER A 380 5.38 18.84 -13.04
C SER A 380 5.92 17.56 -13.69
N ALA A 381 7.07 17.07 -13.22
CA ALA A 381 7.72 15.90 -13.81
C ALA A 381 6.86 14.62 -13.67
N VAL A 382 6.20 14.44 -12.52
CA VAL A 382 5.30 13.30 -12.30
C VAL A 382 4.04 13.42 -13.18
N LYS A 383 3.44 14.62 -13.26
CA LYS A 383 2.30 14.88 -14.16
C LYS A 383 2.63 14.52 -15.60
N ASP A 384 3.75 15.02 -16.12
CA ASP A 384 4.15 14.77 -17.51
C ASP A 384 4.34 13.27 -17.78
N LYS A 385 4.94 12.55 -16.82
CA LYS A 385 5.08 11.09 -16.90
C LYS A 385 3.75 10.35 -16.84
N ILE A 386 2.81 10.75 -15.99
CA ILE A 386 1.47 10.13 -15.92
C ILE A 386 0.80 10.22 -17.30
N LEU A 387 0.83 11.42 -17.90
CA LEU A 387 0.20 11.70 -19.19
C LEU A 387 0.85 10.95 -20.37
N CYS A 388 2.08 10.44 -20.22
CA CYS A 388 2.67 9.52 -21.20
C CYS A 388 1.99 8.14 -21.21
N TYR A 389 1.35 7.72 -20.12
CA TYR A 389 0.81 6.36 -19.97
C TYR A 389 -0.71 6.31 -20.01
N ILE A 390 -1.38 7.26 -19.36
CA ILE A 390 -2.84 7.32 -19.23
C ILE A 390 -3.33 8.77 -19.34
N PRO A 391 -4.55 9.00 -19.87
CA PRO A 391 -5.13 10.34 -19.95
C PRO A 391 -5.59 10.82 -18.57
N ALA A 392 -5.79 12.14 -18.44
CA ALA A 392 -6.47 12.71 -17.28
C ALA A 392 -7.99 12.50 -17.36
N MET A 393 -8.64 12.47 -16.20
CA MET A 393 -10.09 12.58 -16.07
C MET A 393 -10.58 13.94 -16.60
N ASP A 394 -11.71 13.94 -17.28
CA ASP A 394 -12.49 15.15 -17.54
C ASP A 394 -13.50 15.41 -16.41
N SER A 395 -14.27 16.50 -16.50
CA SER A 395 -15.24 16.86 -15.46
C SER A 395 -16.35 15.83 -15.26
N GLU A 396 -16.71 15.04 -16.28
CA GLU A 396 -17.71 13.98 -16.14
C GLU A 396 -17.13 12.80 -15.35
N ASP A 397 -15.90 12.40 -15.68
CA ASP A 397 -15.16 11.38 -14.94
C ASP A 397 -14.97 11.78 -13.47
N GLU A 398 -14.57 13.02 -13.20
CA GLU A 398 -14.38 13.56 -11.85
C GLU A 398 -15.70 13.56 -11.05
N ASN A 399 -16.83 13.87 -11.71
CA ASN A 399 -18.15 13.77 -11.09
C ASN A 399 -18.49 12.32 -10.73
N LYS A 400 -18.24 11.34 -11.62
CA LYS A 400 -18.47 9.91 -11.33
C LYS A 400 -17.65 9.43 -10.12
N LEU A 401 -16.40 9.86 -10.02
CA LEU A 401 -15.53 9.57 -8.88
C LEU A 401 -16.06 10.21 -7.58
N THR A 402 -16.33 11.51 -7.60
CA THR A 402 -16.69 12.28 -6.39
C THR A 402 -18.11 11.97 -5.90
N SER A 403 -19.00 11.51 -6.78
CA SER A 403 -20.34 11.02 -6.42
C SER A 403 -20.39 9.51 -6.13
N TRP A 404 -19.25 8.82 -6.04
CA TRP A 404 -19.20 7.37 -5.87
C TRP A 404 -19.93 6.90 -4.60
N ASP A 405 -20.95 6.06 -4.77
CA ASP A 405 -21.73 5.43 -3.70
C ASP A 405 -22.23 4.05 -4.15
N MET A 406 -21.99 3.03 -3.32
CA MET A 406 -22.38 1.64 -3.60
C MET A 406 -23.62 1.19 -2.82
N ASN A 407 -24.32 2.07 -2.09
CA ASN A 407 -25.51 1.71 -1.30
C ASN A 407 -26.58 1.05 -2.17
N ALA A 408 -26.79 1.52 -3.40
CA ALA A 408 -27.76 0.91 -4.33
C ALA A 408 -27.44 -0.57 -4.64
N ILE A 409 -26.16 -0.92 -4.76
CA ILE A 409 -25.71 -2.31 -4.96
C ILE A 409 -25.87 -3.10 -3.65
N ILE A 410 -25.50 -2.49 -2.52
CA ILE A 410 -25.54 -3.13 -1.20
C ILE A 410 -26.96 -3.48 -0.76
N GLU A 411 -27.93 -2.63 -1.11
CA GLU A 411 -29.34 -2.76 -0.70
C GLU A 411 -30.18 -3.55 -1.72
N SER A 412 -29.59 -4.04 -2.82
CA SER A 412 -30.32 -4.73 -3.89
C SER A 412 -30.48 -6.23 -3.60
N ASP A 413 -31.73 -6.67 -3.45
CA ASP A 413 -32.08 -8.09 -3.34
C ASP A 413 -31.66 -8.89 -4.59
N THR A 414 -31.74 -8.27 -5.77
CA THR A 414 -31.30 -8.89 -7.02
C THR A 414 -29.80 -9.16 -7.01
N VAL A 415 -29.00 -8.19 -6.57
CA VAL A 415 -27.54 -8.35 -6.42
C VAL A 415 -27.23 -9.45 -5.41
N ALA A 416 -27.97 -9.52 -4.31
CA ALA A 416 -27.81 -10.56 -3.31
C ALA A 416 -28.08 -11.96 -3.88
N GLN A 417 -29.19 -12.14 -4.61
CA GLN A 417 -29.52 -13.39 -5.26
C GLN A 417 -28.45 -13.81 -6.29
N GLN A 418 -27.96 -12.86 -7.10
CA GLN A 418 -26.90 -13.12 -8.07
C GLN A 418 -25.58 -13.54 -7.40
N SER A 419 -25.21 -12.90 -6.27
CA SER A 419 -24.01 -13.25 -5.50
C SER A 419 -24.11 -14.68 -4.97
N GLU A 420 -25.28 -15.07 -4.46
CA GLU A 420 -25.52 -16.42 -3.95
C GLU A 420 -25.46 -17.45 -5.08
N THR A 421 -26.12 -17.20 -6.22
CA THR A 421 -26.09 -18.10 -7.38
C THR A 421 -24.66 -18.30 -7.88
N LEU A 422 -23.91 -17.21 -8.11
CA LEU A 422 -22.50 -17.30 -8.54
C LEU A 422 -21.66 -18.11 -7.56
N ALA A 423 -21.78 -17.84 -6.26
CA ALA A 423 -21.01 -18.53 -5.24
C ALA A 423 -21.35 -20.02 -5.14
N ASN A 424 -22.62 -20.39 -5.29
CA ASN A 424 -23.07 -21.78 -5.23
C ASN A 424 -22.61 -22.58 -6.45
N GLU A 425 -22.76 -22.04 -7.65
CA GLU A 425 -22.27 -22.66 -8.89
C GLU A 425 -20.76 -22.82 -8.87
N MET A 426 -20.04 -21.78 -8.47
CA MET A 426 -18.58 -21.85 -8.33
C MET A 426 -18.16 -22.90 -7.29
N ARG A 427 -18.88 -23.02 -6.17
CA ARG A 427 -18.60 -24.01 -5.12
C ARG A 427 -18.82 -25.44 -5.63
N ALA A 428 -19.87 -25.66 -6.43
CA ALA A 428 -20.16 -26.96 -7.04
C ALA A 428 -19.08 -27.36 -8.07
N ALA A 429 -18.48 -26.38 -8.75
CA ALA A 429 -17.43 -26.59 -9.75
C ALA A 429 -16.01 -26.78 -9.16
N LEU A 430 -15.80 -26.55 -7.85
CA LEU A 430 -14.49 -26.66 -7.22
C LEU A 430 -13.93 -28.09 -7.31
N LYS A 431 -12.69 -28.20 -7.79
CA LYS A 431 -11.92 -29.46 -7.88
C LYS A 431 -10.79 -29.45 -6.83
N PRO A 432 -10.36 -30.62 -6.32
CA PRO A 432 -9.12 -30.71 -5.54
C PRO A 432 -7.93 -30.15 -6.34
N ARG A 433 -7.05 -29.40 -5.67
CA ARG A 433 -5.81 -28.83 -6.24
C ARG A 433 -4.58 -29.44 -5.58
#